data_AF-A0A7X3GFX0-F1
#
_entry.id   AF-A0A7X3GFX0-F1
#
_cell.length_a   1.000
_cell.length_b   1.000
_cell.length_c   1.000
_cell.angle_alpha   90.00
_cell.angle_beta   90.00
_cell.angle_gamma   90.00
#
_symmetry.space_group_name_H-M   'P 1'
#
loop_
_entity.id
_entity.type
_entity.pdbx_description
1 polymer ?
#
loop_
_entity_poly.entity_id
_entity_poly.type
_entity_poly.pdbx_seq_one_letter_code
_entity_poly.pdbx_strand_id
1 'polypeptide(L)'
;MPTIPNFPPQLLEEHRIWHHTNHVQSNFVPFGWGERFLRFHRQFIRKALNWYGQQGLDNRFVAPWQQVPEAVRNAPCYNRSAEFRIVSQPQSFATLDELGRFLESSQIHGCIHETAARIYREPEINDFDLAPRNTVFYSIHGLIDQWYANWEAATGQRGAGRRPFLQRDERT
;
A
#
# COMPACT_ATOMS: atom_id res chain seq x y z
N MET A 1 -10.34 -10.82 -14.59
CA MET A 1 -11.42 -10.94 -13.59
C MET A 1 -11.16 -9.88 -12.54
N PRO A 2 -12.08 -8.94 -12.29
CA PRO A 2 -11.85 -7.90 -11.30
C PRO A 2 -12.11 -8.38 -9.87
N THR A 3 -13.08 -9.25 -9.65
CA THR A 3 -13.35 -9.85 -8.33
C THR A 3 -12.66 -11.20 -8.18
N ILE A 4 -11.99 -11.40 -7.05
CA ILE A 4 -11.30 -12.65 -6.70
C ILE A 4 -12.33 -13.64 -6.12
N PRO A 5 -12.51 -14.82 -6.74
CA PRO A 5 -13.45 -15.81 -6.24
C PRO A 5 -12.97 -16.40 -4.91
N ASN A 6 -13.91 -16.71 -4.01
CA ASN A 6 -13.66 -17.37 -2.72
C ASN A 6 -12.63 -16.65 -1.82
N PHE A 7 -12.57 -15.31 -1.91
CA PHE A 7 -11.64 -14.52 -1.10
C PHE A 7 -11.80 -14.84 0.40
N PRO A 8 -10.71 -15.07 1.16
CA PRO A 8 -10.82 -15.54 2.55
C PRO A 8 -11.50 -14.50 3.44
N PRO A 9 -12.60 -14.85 4.13
CA PRO A 9 -13.28 -13.93 5.03
C PRO A 9 -12.38 -13.36 6.13
N GLN A 10 -11.41 -14.16 6.61
CA GLN A 10 -10.47 -13.74 7.65
C GLN A 10 -9.51 -12.65 7.16
N LEU A 11 -9.09 -12.70 5.88
CA LEU A 11 -8.26 -11.64 5.29
C LEU A 11 -9.08 -10.38 5.06
N LEU A 12 -10.35 -10.52 4.66
CA LEU A 12 -11.24 -9.38 4.52
C LEU A 12 -11.46 -8.67 5.86
N GLU A 13 -11.68 -9.45 6.93
CA GLU A 13 -11.83 -8.90 8.28
C GLU A 13 -10.55 -8.29 8.84
N GLU A 14 -9.36 -8.87 8.56
CA GLU A 14 -8.07 -8.28 8.95
C GLU A 14 -7.91 -6.87 8.37
N HIS A 15 -8.22 -6.70 7.08
CA HIS A 15 -8.17 -5.41 6.41
C HIS A 15 -9.19 -4.42 6.98
N ARG A 16 -10.43 -4.87 7.16
CA ARG A 16 -11.51 -4.08 7.75
C ARG A 16 -11.12 -3.56 9.13
N ILE A 17 -10.74 -4.45 10.05
CA ILE A 17 -10.36 -4.07 11.41
C ILE A 17 -9.22 -3.05 11.40
N TRP A 18 -8.21 -3.25 10.55
CA TRP A 18 -7.09 -2.32 10.47
C TRP A 18 -7.55 -0.92 10.05
N HIS A 19 -8.34 -0.80 8.97
CA HIS A 19 -8.82 0.50 8.48
C HIS A 19 -9.77 1.17 9.47
N HIS A 20 -10.71 0.45 10.06
CA HIS A 20 -11.63 1.01 11.07
C HIS A 20 -10.89 1.47 12.34
N THR A 21 -9.79 0.81 12.71
CA THR A 21 -8.96 1.20 13.88
C THR A 21 -8.00 2.36 13.57
N ASN A 22 -7.55 2.49 12.32
CA ASN A 22 -6.49 3.43 11.91
C ASN A 22 -6.97 4.51 10.93
N HIS A 23 -8.29 4.74 10.84
CA HIS A 23 -8.87 5.64 9.85
C HIS A 23 -8.43 7.10 10.08
N VAL A 24 -8.03 7.77 9.00
CA VAL A 24 -7.69 9.19 8.98
C VAL A 24 -8.81 9.92 8.25
N GLN A 25 -9.59 10.72 8.98
CA GLN A 25 -10.77 11.43 8.45
C GLN A 25 -10.46 12.83 7.87
N SER A 26 -9.19 13.26 7.89
CA SER A 26 -8.82 14.63 7.50
C SER A 26 -7.48 14.67 6.77
N ASN A 27 -7.15 15.82 6.19
CA ASN A 27 -5.84 16.06 5.56
C ASN A 27 -4.65 15.97 6.54
N PHE A 28 -4.92 15.88 7.85
CA PHE A 28 -3.90 15.64 8.86
C PHE A 28 -3.66 14.14 9.05
N VAL A 29 -2.52 13.66 8.55
CA VAL A 29 -2.04 12.29 8.78
C VAL A 29 -1.12 12.30 10.00
N PRO A 30 -1.43 11.57 11.09
CA PRO A 30 -0.66 11.64 12.34
C PRO A 30 0.73 10.99 12.24
N PHE A 31 1.65 11.36 13.14
CA PHE A 31 2.97 10.72 13.26
C PHE A 31 2.85 9.21 13.55
N GLY A 32 3.75 8.44 12.97
CA GLY A 32 3.78 6.97 13.02
C GLY A 32 2.72 6.28 12.17
N TRP A 33 1.76 7.02 11.58
CA TRP A 33 0.72 6.44 10.74
C TRP A 33 1.27 5.91 9.42
N GLY A 34 2.17 6.66 8.78
CA GLY A 34 2.70 6.30 7.46
C GLY A 34 3.47 4.99 7.49
N GLU A 35 4.24 4.78 8.56
CA GLU A 35 4.94 3.52 8.77
C GLU A 35 3.97 2.35 9.01
N ARG A 36 2.95 2.55 9.85
CA ARG A 36 1.91 1.52 10.08
C ARG A 36 1.19 1.17 8.78
N PHE A 37 0.80 2.17 8.00
CA PHE A 37 0.14 1.99 6.70
C PHE A 37 0.98 1.16 5.73
N LEU A 38 2.23 1.56 5.49
CA LEU A 38 3.11 0.89 4.53
C LEU A 38 3.46 -0.53 4.96
N ARG A 39 3.76 -0.74 6.25
CA ARG A 39 4.07 -2.08 6.77
C ARG A 39 2.86 -3.00 6.75
N PHE A 40 1.69 -2.49 7.13
CA PHE A 40 0.45 -3.26 7.09
C PHE A 40 0.15 -3.72 5.67
N HIS A 41 0.07 -2.81 4.69
CA HIS A 41 -0.29 -3.16 3.31
C HIS A 41 0.73 -4.11 2.68
N ARG A 42 2.03 -3.92 2.90
CA ARG A 42 3.08 -4.86 2.47
C ARG A 42 2.85 -6.27 3.02
N GLN A 43 2.57 -6.41 4.31
CA GLN A 43 2.34 -7.72 4.92
C GLN A 43 1.02 -8.34 4.45
N PHE A 44 -0.03 -7.52 4.38
CA PHE A 44 -1.36 -7.92 3.96
C PHE A 44 -1.36 -8.47 2.54
N ILE A 45 -0.82 -7.74 1.56
CA ILE A 45 -0.77 -8.22 0.17
C ILE A 45 0.07 -9.49 0.04
N ARG A 46 1.15 -9.66 0.83
CA ARG A 46 1.94 -10.90 0.81
C ARG A 46 1.14 -12.11 1.30
N LYS A 47 0.39 -11.96 2.40
CA LYS A 47 -0.48 -13.03 2.91
C LYS A 47 -1.55 -13.40 1.88
N ALA A 48 -2.23 -12.39 1.33
CA ALA A 48 -3.31 -12.59 0.38
C ALA A 48 -2.82 -13.18 -0.96
N LEU A 49 -1.69 -12.70 -1.49
CA LEU A 49 -1.10 -13.25 -2.72
C LEU A 49 -0.54 -14.66 -2.53
N ASN A 50 -0.03 -15.00 -1.33
CA ASN A 50 0.35 -16.37 -1.02
C ASN A 50 -0.88 -17.30 -1.06
N TRP A 51 -1.99 -16.91 -0.45
CA TRP A 51 -3.25 -17.66 -0.56
C TRP A 51 -3.73 -17.74 -2.02
N TYR A 52 -3.71 -16.63 -2.75
CA TYR A 52 -4.14 -16.54 -4.16
C TYR A 52 -3.38 -17.54 -5.03
N GLY A 53 -2.06 -17.62 -4.86
CA GLY A 53 -1.22 -18.60 -5.56
C GLY A 53 -1.52 -20.05 -5.18
N GLN A 54 -1.84 -20.32 -3.91
CA GLN A 54 -2.25 -21.67 -3.45
C GLN A 54 -3.58 -22.12 -4.05
N GLN A 55 -4.46 -21.18 -4.44
CA GLN A 55 -5.71 -21.49 -5.16
C GLN A 55 -5.48 -21.80 -6.65
N GLY A 56 -4.25 -21.68 -7.17
CA GLY A 56 -3.94 -21.87 -8.59
C GLY A 56 -4.52 -20.77 -9.48
N LEU A 57 -4.85 -19.61 -8.92
CA LEU A 57 -5.37 -18.46 -9.67
C LEU A 57 -4.24 -17.78 -10.48
N ASP A 58 -4.62 -17.13 -11.57
CA ASP A 58 -3.66 -16.53 -12.51
C ASP A 58 -3.08 -15.21 -11.97
N ASN A 59 -1.81 -15.27 -11.55
CA ASN A 59 -1.07 -14.14 -10.98
C ASN A 59 -1.00 -12.90 -11.89
N ARG A 60 -1.27 -13.02 -13.19
CA ARG A 60 -1.31 -11.87 -14.10
C ARG A 60 -2.39 -10.86 -13.74
N PHE A 61 -3.48 -11.29 -13.09
CA PHE A 61 -4.57 -10.39 -12.71
C PHE A 61 -4.23 -9.53 -11.49
N VAL A 62 -3.33 -9.99 -10.62
CA VAL A 62 -2.93 -9.32 -9.37
C VAL A 62 -1.52 -8.74 -9.45
N ALA A 63 -0.97 -8.64 -10.66
CA ALA A 63 0.38 -8.11 -10.87
C ALA A 63 0.45 -6.64 -10.44
N PRO A 64 1.56 -6.23 -9.78
CA PRO A 64 1.78 -4.84 -9.41
C PRO A 64 1.90 -3.97 -10.66
N TRP A 65 1.33 -2.77 -10.63
CA TRP A 65 1.65 -1.79 -11.67
C TRP A 65 3.12 -1.39 -11.56
N GLN A 66 3.82 -1.38 -12.69
CA GLN A 66 5.23 -0.94 -12.75
C GLN A 66 5.35 0.59 -12.61
N GLN A 67 4.31 1.30 -13.03
CA GLN A 67 4.13 2.75 -12.94
C GLN A 67 2.64 3.04 -12.88
N VAL A 68 2.24 4.22 -12.41
CA VAL A 68 0.82 4.59 -12.45
C VAL A 68 0.34 4.60 -13.91
N PRO A 69 -0.81 3.96 -14.24
CA PRO A 69 -1.35 3.99 -15.59
C PRO A 69 -1.58 5.43 -16.09
N GLU A 70 -1.25 5.73 -17.35
CA GLU A 70 -1.32 7.10 -17.87
C GLU A 70 -2.73 7.70 -17.77
N ALA A 71 -3.77 6.87 -17.94
CA ALA A 71 -5.16 7.29 -17.75
C ALA A 71 -5.45 7.75 -16.31
N VAL A 72 -4.78 7.16 -15.31
CA VAL A 72 -4.82 7.61 -13.91
C VAL A 72 -3.97 8.88 -13.72
N ARG A 73 -2.78 8.93 -14.32
CA ARG A 73 -1.88 10.11 -14.25
C ARG A 73 -2.46 11.38 -14.90
N ASN A 74 -3.42 11.21 -15.80
CA ASN A 74 -4.15 12.29 -16.46
C ASN A 74 -5.36 12.80 -15.67
N ALA A 75 -5.69 12.19 -14.52
CA ALA A 75 -6.79 12.68 -13.70
C ALA A 75 -6.47 14.05 -13.08
N PRO A 76 -7.45 14.96 -12.96
CA PRO A 76 -7.24 16.29 -12.38
C PRO A 76 -6.71 16.29 -10.94
N CYS A 77 -7.04 15.25 -10.15
CA CYS A 77 -6.54 15.11 -8.77
C CYS A 77 -5.09 14.62 -8.69
N TYR A 78 -4.50 14.17 -9.80
CA TYR A 78 -3.26 13.41 -9.75
C TYR A 78 -2.04 14.32 -9.56
N ASN A 79 -1.34 14.13 -8.46
CA ASN A 79 -0.19 14.94 -8.09
C ASN A 79 1.10 14.40 -8.74
N ARG A 80 1.39 14.87 -9.98
CA ARG A 80 2.60 14.48 -10.73
C ARG A 80 3.91 14.87 -10.02
N SER A 81 3.92 15.98 -9.29
CA SER A 81 5.10 16.40 -8.52
C SER A 81 5.37 15.46 -7.33
N ALA A 82 4.32 14.95 -6.68
CA ALA A 82 4.45 13.94 -5.64
C ALA A 82 4.99 12.62 -6.22
N GLU A 83 4.45 12.14 -7.34
CA GLU A 83 4.96 10.95 -8.04
C GLU A 83 6.45 11.11 -8.34
N PHE A 84 6.85 12.25 -8.91
CA PHE A 84 8.24 12.53 -9.22
C PHE A 84 9.15 12.44 -8.00
N ARG A 85 8.76 13.04 -6.86
CA ARG A 85 9.55 12.97 -5.61
C ARG A 85 9.66 11.53 -5.11
N ILE A 86 8.55 10.77 -5.12
CA ILE A 86 8.51 9.36 -4.68
C ILE A 86 9.45 8.50 -5.53
N VAL A 87 9.39 8.65 -6.85
CA VAL A 87 10.11 7.77 -7.79
C VAL A 87 11.57 8.19 -7.97
N SER A 88 11.83 9.49 -8.11
CA SER A 88 13.15 10.02 -8.52
C SER A 88 13.99 10.50 -7.34
N GLN A 89 13.36 10.76 -6.19
CA GLN A 89 14.03 11.27 -4.99
C GLN A 89 13.60 10.52 -3.73
N PRO A 90 13.56 9.17 -3.72
CA PRO A 90 13.09 8.42 -2.56
C PRO A 90 13.91 8.72 -1.29
N GLN A 91 15.21 8.99 -1.41
CA GLN A 91 16.07 9.39 -0.29
C GLN A 91 15.69 10.74 0.36
N SER A 92 14.78 11.51 -0.25
CA SER A 92 14.26 12.77 0.32
C SER A 92 13.28 12.57 1.48
N PHE A 93 12.90 11.32 1.80
CA PHE A 93 12.12 10.99 2.98
C PHE A 93 13.05 10.41 4.05
N ALA A 94 13.17 11.11 5.19
CA ALA A 94 14.10 10.73 6.27
C ALA A 94 13.67 9.44 6.97
N THR A 95 12.36 9.15 7.01
CA THR A 95 11.80 7.96 7.67
C THR A 95 10.73 7.31 6.81
N LEU A 96 10.42 6.04 7.12
CA LEU A 96 9.31 5.32 6.50
C LEU A 96 7.97 6.00 6.81
N ASP A 97 7.84 6.56 8.02
CA ASP A 97 6.66 7.33 8.40
C ASP A 97 6.47 8.56 7.52
N GLU A 98 7.55 9.29 7.23
CA GLU A 98 7.48 10.46 6.35
C GLU A 98 7.04 10.08 4.93
N LEU A 99 7.59 8.99 4.36
CA LEU A 99 7.14 8.49 3.06
C LEU A 99 5.64 8.13 3.08
N GLY A 100 5.20 7.34 4.05
CA GLY A 100 3.81 6.90 4.14
C GLY A 100 2.83 8.05 4.35
N ARG A 101 3.18 9.02 5.20
CA ARG A 101 2.37 10.22 5.40
C ARG A 101 2.31 11.09 4.16
N PHE A 102 3.42 11.21 3.41
CA PHE A 102 3.46 11.96 2.16
C PHE A 102 2.55 11.33 1.08
N LEU A 103 2.51 10.00 0.98
CA LEU A 103 1.63 9.28 0.04
C LEU A 103 0.15 9.62 0.26
N GLU A 104 -0.30 9.73 1.50
CA GLU A 104 -1.68 10.14 1.82
C GLU A 104 -1.89 11.65 1.65
N SER A 105 -1.07 12.46 2.33
CA SER A 105 -1.27 13.91 2.42
C SER A 105 -1.05 14.66 1.10
N SER A 106 -0.32 14.08 0.15
CA SER A 106 -0.16 14.64 -1.20
C SER A 106 -1.32 14.34 -2.14
N GLN A 107 -2.36 13.62 -1.66
CA GLN A 107 -3.52 13.12 -2.40
C GLN A 107 -3.20 12.07 -3.49
N ILE A 108 -1.92 11.70 -3.71
CA ILE A 108 -1.56 10.77 -4.77
C ILE A 108 -2.19 9.38 -4.57
N HIS A 109 -2.19 8.85 -3.34
CA HIS A 109 -2.78 7.55 -3.04
C HIS A 109 -4.30 7.55 -3.22
N GLY A 110 -5.00 8.49 -2.60
CA GLY A 110 -6.46 8.64 -2.75
C GLY A 110 -6.89 8.85 -4.20
N CYS A 111 -6.20 9.72 -4.95
CA CYS A 111 -6.50 9.95 -6.36
C CYS A 111 -6.31 8.69 -7.23
N ILE A 112 -5.31 7.85 -6.93
CA ILE A 112 -5.12 6.57 -7.62
C ILE A 112 -6.32 5.66 -7.38
N HIS A 113 -6.76 5.49 -6.14
CA HIS A 113 -7.95 4.68 -5.80
C HIS A 113 -9.21 5.19 -6.50
N GLU A 114 -9.54 6.48 -6.30
CA GLU A 114 -10.75 7.10 -6.86
C GLU A 114 -10.80 7.01 -8.38
N THR A 115 -9.67 7.29 -9.03
CA THR A 115 -9.59 7.28 -10.49
C THR A 115 -9.60 5.86 -11.04
N ALA A 116 -8.89 4.92 -10.41
CA ALA A 116 -8.90 3.51 -10.82
C ALA A 116 -10.30 2.92 -10.70
N ALA A 117 -10.99 3.17 -9.58
CA ALA A 117 -12.37 2.75 -9.36
C ALA A 117 -13.29 3.23 -10.49
N ARG A 118 -13.14 4.49 -10.92
CA ARG A 118 -13.91 5.05 -12.04
C ARG A 118 -13.53 4.43 -13.39
N ILE A 119 -12.23 4.35 -13.71
CA ILE A 119 -11.75 3.91 -15.03
C ILE A 119 -12.06 2.42 -15.27
N TYR A 120 -11.82 1.59 -14.25
CA TYR A 120 -12.04 0.15 -14.35
C TYR A 120 -13.49 -0.26 -14.03
N ARG A 121 -14.34 0.68 -13.59
CA ARG A 121 -15.72 0.45 -13.14
C ARG A 121 -15.81 -0.48 -11.93
N GLU A 122 -14.89 -0.28 -11.01
CA GLU A 122 -14.68 -1.09 -9.81
C GLU A 122 -14.82 -0.21 -8.56
N PRO A 123 -16.05 0.21 -8.19
CA PRO A 123 -16.27 1.13 -7.06
C PRO A 123 -15.79 0.57 -5.72
N GLU A 124 -15.75 -0.76 -5.60
CA GLU A 124 -15.39 -1.49 -4.38
C GLU A 124 -13.94 -1.29 -3.96
N ILE A 125 -13.05 -0.84 -4.85
CA ILE A 125 -11.65 -0.55 -4.50
C ILE A 125 -11.55 0.68 -3.56
N ASN A 126 -12.62 1.48 -3.45
CA ASN A 126 -12.72 2.59 -2.50
C ASN A 126 -13.36 2.19 -1.16
N ASP A 127 -13.85 0.96 -1.03
CA ASP A 127 -14.53 0.47 0.16
C ASP A 127 -13.55 -0.33 1.03
N PHE A 128 -13.21 0.14 2.23
CA PHE A 128 -12.29 -0.56 3.12
C PHE A 128 -12.77 -1.95 3.52
N ASP A 129 -14.07 -2.22 3.45
CA ASP A 129 -14.64 -3.51 3.84
C ASP A 129 -14.57 -4.52 2.69
N LEU A 130 -14.38 -4.05 1.44
CA LEU A 130 -14.50 -4.87 0.23
C LEU A 130 -13.26 -4.86 -0.66
N ALA A 131 -12.47 -3.78 -0.67
CA ALA A 131 -11.38 -3.54 -1.61
C ALA A 131 -10.41 -4.71 -1.81
N PRO A 132 -9.99 -5.47 -0.76
CA PRO A 132 -9.10 -6.62 -0.93
C PRO A 132 -9.61 -7.71 -1.86
N ARG A 133 -10.93 -7.82 -2.09
CA ARG A 133 -11.48 -8.81 -3.02
C ARG A 133 -11.30 -8.42 -4.49
N ASN A 134 -10.81 -7.22 -4.77
CA ASN A 134 -10.61 -6.71 -6.12
C ASN A 134 -9.17 -6.90 -6.59
N THR A 135 -8.93 -7.36 -7.82
CA THR A 135 -7.57 -7.57 -8.32
C THR A 135 -6.79 -6.27 -8.48
N VAL A 136 -7.46 -5.15 -8.77
CA VAL A 136 -6.85 -3.82 -8.92
C VAL A 136 -6.27 -3.31 -7.60
N PHE A 137 -6.82 -3.72 -6.46
CA PHE A 137 -6.24 -3.44 -5.13
C PHE A 137 -4.77 -3.89 -5.06
N TYR A 138 -4.48 -5.10 -5.57
CA TYR A 138 -3.12 -5.64 -5.59
C TYR A 138 -2.21 -4.92 -6.57
N SER A 139 -2.74 -4.46 -7.70
CA SER A 139 -1.99 -3.63 -8.63
C SER A 139 -1.57 -2.29 -8.01
N ILE A 140 -2.47 -1.64 -7.26
CA ILE A 140 -2.21 -0.37 -6.57
C ILE A 140 -1.24 -0.58 -5.39
N HIS A 141 -1.56 -1.48 -4.46
CA HIS A 141 -0.72 -1.67 -3.27
C HIS A 141 0.61 -2.36 -3.59
N GLY A 142 0.68 -3.13 -4.67
CA GLY A 142 1.94 -3.64 -5.20
C GLY A 142 2.85 -2.54 -5.77
N LEU A 143 2.29 -1.52 -6.43
CA LEU A 143 3.02 -0.32 -6.83
C LEU A 143 3.55 0.45 -5.61
N ILE A 144 2.71 0.63 -4.58
CA ILE A 144 3.10 1.30 -3.34
C ILE A 144 4.19 0.50 -2.61
N ASP A 145 4.09 -0.84 -2.59
CA ASP A 145 5.14 -1.69 -2.02
C ASP A 145 6.47 -1.55 -2.77
N GLN A 146 6.42 -1.38 -4.10
CA GLN A 146 7.61 -1.10 -4.91
C GLN A 146 8.21 0.26 -4.56
N TRP A 147 7.41 1.31 -4.38
CA TRP A 147 7.90 2.62 -3.92
C TRP A 147 8.55 2.52 -2.53
N TYR A 148 7.94 1.77 -1.61
CA TYR A 148 8.53 1.49 -0.31
C TYR A 148 9.87 0.72 -0.46
N ALA A 149 9.93 -0.33 -1.28
CA ALA A 149 11.17 -1.08 -1.51
C ALA A 149 12.29 -0.22 -2.14
N ASN A 150 11.93 0.71 -3.02
CA ASN A 150 12.87 1.67 -3.62
C ASN A 150 13.41 2.64 -2.57
N TRP A 151 12.56 3.12 -1.66
CA TRP A 151 12.99 3.91 -0.51
C TRP A 151 13.96 3.15 0.39
N GLU A 152 13.67 1.89 0.73
CA GLU A 152 14.59 1.06 1.54
C GLU A 152 15.95 0.88 0.86
N ALA A 153 15.96 0.74 -0.47
CA ALA A 153 17.18 0.61 -1.26
C ALA A 153 17.98 1.93 -1.28
N ALA A 154 17.31 3.06 -1.52
CA ALA A 154 17.94 4.37 -1.62
C ALA A 154 18.49 4.89 -0.28
N THR A 155 17.88 4.49 0.84
CA THR A 155 18.27 4.93 2.19
C THR A 155 19.14 3.93 2.95
N GLY A 156 19.40 2.75 2.37
CA GLY A 156 20.13 1.67 3.05
C GLY A 156 19.35 0.99 4.19
N GLN A 157 18.05 1.25 4.34
CA GLN A 157 17.20 0.75 5.42
C GLN A 157 16.70 -0.69 5.21
N ARG A 158 17.12 -1.38 4.14
CA ARG A 158 16.77 -2.80 3.83
C ARG A 158 17.05 -3.81 4.96
N GLY A 159 17.84 -3.45 5.98
CA GLY A 159 18.23 -4.35 7.09
C GLY A 159 17.82 -3.90 8.52
N ALA A 160 17.27 -2.70 8.71
CA ALA A 160 17.03 -2.18 10.06
C ALA A 160 15.83 -2.82 10.79
N GLY A 161 14.96 -3.53 10.07
CA GLY A 161 13.84 -4.32 10.62
C GLY A 161 14.24 -5.66 11.26
N ARG A 162 15.54 -5.99 11.32
CA ARG A 162 16.09 -7.18 11.99
C ARG A 162 16.93 -6.84 13.23
N ARG A 163 16.58 -5.79 13.98
CA ARG A 163 17.10 -5.67 15.35
C ARG A 163 16.34 -6.67 16.24
N PRO A 164 17.02 -7.67 16.84
CA PRO A 164 16.40 -8.48 17.87
C PRO A 164 15.97 -7.54 19.00
N PHE A 165 14.77 -7.77 19.50
CA PHE A 165 14.31 -7.21 20.76
C PHE A 165 15.44 -7.37 21.80
N LEU A 166 15.78 -6.28 22.47
CA LEU A 166 16.79 -6.21 23.53
C LEU A 166 16.75 -7.46 24.41
N GLN A 167 17.84 -8.24 24.38
CA GLN A 167 18.15 -9.19 25.42
C GLN A 167 18.29 -8.37 26.71
N ARG A 168 17.40 -8.61 27.68
CA ARG A 168 17.52 -8.01 29.01
C ARG A 168 18.88 -8.40 29.56
N ASP A 169 19.66 -7.40 29.94
CA ASP A 169 20.84 -7.58 30.80
C ASP A 169 20.36 -8.12 32.15
N GLU A 170 20.44 -9.43 32.32
CA GLU A 170 20.61 -10.03 33.64
C GLU A 170 22.12 -10.09 33.90
N ARG A 171 22.62 -9.15 34.72
CA ARG A 171 23.83 -9.38 35.52
C ARG A 171 23.66 -8.76 36.89
N THR A 172 23.62 -9.69 37.86
CA THR A 172 24.09 -9.64 39.27
C THR A 172 23.57 -8.54 40.17
#